data_AF-A0A414SKB2-F1
#
_entry.id   AF-A0A414SKB2-F1
#
_cell.length_a   1.000
_cell.length_b   1.000
_cell.length_c   1.000
_cell.angle_alpha   90.00
_cell.angle_beta   90.00
_cell.angle_gamma   90.00
#
_symmetry.space_group_name_H-M   'P 1'
#
loop_
_entity.id
_entity.type
_entity.pdbx_description
1 polymer ?
#
loop_
_entity_poly.entity_id
_entity_poly.type
_entity_poly.pdbx_seq_one_letter_code
_entity_poly.pdbx_strand_id
1 'polypeptide(L)'
;MDEKEAIERLTDHFRIHYDGRPTPYLDKAVAITMNALHKQIPKKPKNIKTILDFSGRYYTTKGDCPVCNREGLYKSDFYCNKCGQKLDWDFMG
;
A
#
# COMPACT_ATOMS: atom_id res chain seq x y z
N MET A 1 -13.64 0.96 13.24
CA MET A 1 -12.49 0.11 12.89
C MET A 1 -12.08 0.43 11.48
N ASP A 2 -11.00 1.20 11.36
CA ASP A 2 -10.30 1.37 10.09
C ASP A 2 -9.38 0.16 9.84
N GLU A 3 -8.78 0.10 8.66
CA GLU A 3 -7.90 -1.00 8.27
C GLU A 3 -6.69 -1.13 9.21
N LYS A 4 -6.22 -0.01 9.78
CA LYS A 4 -5.11 0.01 10.73
C LYS A 4 -5.51 -0.63 12.06
N GLU A 5 -6.67 -0.28 12.60
CA GLU A 5 -7.23 -0.86 13.82
C GLU A 5 -7.54 -2.35 13.62
N ALA A 6 -8.00 -2.77 12.44
CA ALA A 6 -8.22 -4.17 12.12
C ALA A 6 -6.90 -4.98 12.10
N ILE A 7 -5.84 -4.41 11.51
CA ILE A 7 -4.48 -4.98 11.53
C ILE A 7 -3.95 -5.12 12.96
N GLU A 8 -4.09 -4.08 13.78
CA GLU A 8 -3.63 -4.07 15.18
C GLU A 8 -4.35 -5.13 16.02
N ARG A 9 -5.67 -5.25 15.87
CA ARG A 9 -6.48 -6.25 16.60
C ARG A 9 -6.20 -7.68 16.15
N LEU A 10 -6.00 -7.91 14.85
CA LEU A 10 -5.57 -9.22 14.35
C LEU A 10 -4.21 -9.58 14.96
N THR A 11 -3.27 -8.63 15.00
CA THR A 11 -1.95 -8.84 15.61
C THR A 11 -2.03 -9.16 17.10
N ASP A 12 -2.88 -8.46 17.86
CA ASP A 12 -3.01 -8.68 19.31
C ASP A 12 -3.79 -9.95 19.67
N HIS A 13 -4.83 -10.32 18.89
CA HIS A 13 -5.60 -11.55 19.11
C HIS A 13 -4.71 -12.81 19.07
N PHE A 14 -3.72 -12.88 18.17
CA PHE A 14 -2.77 -14.00 18.10
C PHE A 14 -1.70 -13.98 19.19
N ARG A 15 -1.47 -12.85 19.86
CA ARG A 15 -0.60 -12.77 21.05
C ARG A 15 -1.27 -13.40 22.28
N ILE A 16 -2.60 -13.33 22.37
CA ILE A 16 -3.40 -13.79 23.52
C ILE A 16 -3.77 -15.29 23.41
N HIS A 17 -3.93 -15.84 22.20
CA HIS A 17 -4.26 -17.25 21.96
C HIS A 17 -3.03 -18.16 21.79
N TYR A 18 -1.91 -17.88 22.47
CA TYR A 18 -0.75 -18.78 22.53
C TYR A 18 -1.03 -19.99 23.44
N ASP A 19 -2.09 -20.75 23.15
CA ASP A 19 -2.52 -21.93 23.91
C ASP A 19 -1.72 -23.20 23.54
N GLY A 20 -0.68 -23.04 22.71
CA GLY A 20 0.26 -24.09 22.31
C GLY A 20 -0.30 -25.07 21.28
N ARG A 21 -1.53 -24.89 20.78
CA ARG A 21 -2.09 -25.79 19.77
C ARG A 21 -1.47 -25.53 18.40
N PRO A 22 -1.02 -26.59 17.68
CA PRO A 22 -0.52 -26.42 16.32
C PRO A 22 -1.65 -25.95 15.39
N THR A 23 -1.47 -24.77 14.80
CA THR A 23 -2.38 -24.24 13.77
C THR A 23 -1.62 -24.11 12.45
N PRO A 24 -1.34 -25.23 11.74
CA PRO A 24 -0.32 -25.31 10.68
C PRO A 24 -0.54 -24.40 9.46
N TYR A 25 -1.71 -23.78 9.33
CA TYR A 25 -2.03 -22.84 8.24
C TYR A 25 -2.41 -21.44 8.72
N LEU A 26 -2.54 -21.23 10.03
CA LEU A 26 -3.00 -19.95 10.58
C LEU A 26 -1.95 -18.86 10.35
N ASP A 27 -0.68 -19.13 10.65
CA ASP A 27 0.41 -18.17 10.43
C ASP A 27 0.49 -17.73 8.96
N LYS A 28 0.32 -18.69 8.04
CA LYS A 28 0.32 -18.42 6.59
C LYS A 28 -0.91 -17.60 6.18
N ALA A 29 -2.10 -17.96 6.68
CA ALA A 29 -3.33 -17.22 6.40
C ALA A 29 -3.26 -15.78 6.93
N VAL A 30 -2.75 -15.60 8.15
CA VAL A 30 -2.54 -14.30 8.78
C VAL A 30 -1.52 -13.48 7.99
N ALA A 31 -0.38 -14.05 7.61
CA ALA A 31 0.62 -13.36 6.80
C ALA A 31 0.06 -12.86 5.46
N ILE A 32 -0.77 -13.68 4.79
CA ILE A 32 -1.45 -13.31 3.54
C ILE A 32 -2.43 -12.16 3.78
N THR A 33 -3.31 -12.28 4.77
CA THR A 33 -4.30 -11.25 5.12
C THR A 33 -3.62 -9.94 5.48
N MET A 34 -2.58 -9.98 6.32
CA MET A 34 -1.83 -8.81 6.76
C MET A 34 -1.13 -8.10 5.59
N ASN A 35 -0.53 -8.87 4.67
CA ASN A 35 0.09 -8.30 3.47
C ASN A 35 -0.96 -7.61 2.56
N ALA A 36 -2.13 -8.24 2.39
CA ALA A 36 -3.23 -7.65 1.62
C ALA A 36 -3.77 -6.37 2.25
N LEU A 37 -3.98 -6.35 3.57
CA LEU A 37 -4.45 -5.18 4.31
C LEU A 37 -3.45 -4.04 4.30
N HIS A 38 -2.15 -4.32 4.52
CA HIS A 38 -1.10 -3.28 4.46
C HIS A 38 -1.04 -2.56 3.10
N LYS A 39 -1.34 -3.27 2.00
CA LYS A 39 -1.39 -2.65 0.66
C LYS A 39 -2.57 -1.71 0.47
N GLN A 40 -3.62 -1.79 1.29
CA GLN A 40 -4.76 -0.89 1.24
C GLN A 40 -4.51 0.45 1.95
N ILE A 41 -3.49 0.53 2.81
CA ILE A 41 -3.07 1.80 3.43
C ILE A 41 -2.38 2.64 2.36
N PRO A 42 -2.90 3.84 1.98
CA PRO A 42 -2.28 4.69 0.98
C PRO A 42 -0.83 5.05 1.33
N LYS A 43 0.06 5.03 0.35
CA LYS A 43 1.46 5.47 0.50
C LYS A 43 1.85 6.43 -0.61
N LYS A 44 2.59 7.48 -0.25
CA LYS A 44 3.09 8.47 -1.19
C LYS A 44 4.07 7.84 -2.20
N PRO A 45 3.89 8.05 -3.51
CA PRO A 45 4.86 7.68 -4.53
C PRO A 45 6.24 8.33 -4.31
N LYS A 46 7.30 7.64 -4.74
CA LYS A 46 8.67 8.17 -4.74
C LYS A 46 8.96 8.89 -6.05
N ASN A 47 10.03 9.68 -6.10
CA ASN A 47 10.56 10.31 -7.32
C ASN A 47 9.50 11.05 -8.16
N ILE A 48 8.61 11.77 -7.48
CA ILE A 48 7.48 12.47 -8.09
C ILE A 48 8.00 13.57 -9.03
N LYS A 49 7.50 13.57 -10.27
CA LYS A 49 7.84 14.54 -11.32
C LYS A 49 6.57 15.05 -11.99
N THR A 50 6.45 16.36 -12.11
CA THR A 50 5.40 17.00 -12.93
C THR A 50 5.76 16.87 -14.41
N ILE A 51 4.77 16.51 -15.22
CA ILE A 51 4.85 16.50 -16.67
C ILE A 51 4.00 17.66 -17.18
N LEU A 52 4.59 18.48 -18.03
CA LEU A 52 3.92 19.60 -18.70
C LEU A 52 3.53 19.20 -20.13
N ASP A 53 2.49 19.84 -20.66
CA ASP A 53 2.15 19.74 -22.07
C ASP A 53 3.09 20.60 -22.95
N PHE A 54 2.90 20.56 -24.27
CA PHE A 54 3.70 21.33 -25.23
C PHE A 54 3.60 22.86 -25.05
N SER A 55 2.58 23.35 -24.35
CA SER A 55 2.38 24.77 -24.03
C SER A 55 2.96 25.16 -22.67
N GLY A 56 3.60 24.21 -21.95
CA GLY A 56 4.15 24.41 -20.62
C GLY A 56 3.10 24.38 -19.50
N ARG A 57 1.86 23.98 -19.78
CA ARG A 57 0.81 23.84 -18.77
C ARG A 57 0.88 22.48 -18.10
N TYR A 58 0.37 22.38 -16.86
CA TYR A 58 0.28 21.12 -16.15
C TYR A 58 -0.50 20.08 -16.97
N TYR A 59 0.14 18.94 -17.24
CA TYR A 59 -0.49 17.80 -17.91
C TYR A 59 -0.79 16.68 -16.91
N THR A 60 0.23 16.17 -16.22
CA THR A 60 0.07 15.12 -15.21
C THR A 60 1.26 15.08 -14.27
N THR A 61 1.24 14.16 -13.31
CA THR A 61 2.37 13.85 -12.44
C THR A 61 2.68 12.37 -12.57
N LYS A 62 3.97 12.01 -12.58
CA LYS A 62 4.42 10.63 -12.50
C LYS A 62 5.30 10.39 -11.28
N GLY A 63 5.38 9.14 -10.84
CA GLY A 63 6.26 8.72 -9.76
C GLY A 63 6.44 7.21 -9.75
N ASP A 64 7.14 6.73 -8.71
CA ASP A 64 7.49 5.34 -8.56
C ASP A 64 6.75 4.71 -7.38
N CYS A 65 6.43 3.42 -7.50
CA CYS A 65 5.78 2.69 -6.43
C CYS A 65 6.67 2.67 -5.18
N PRO A 66 6.16 3.07 -4.01
CA PRO A 66 6.98 3.14 -2.81
C PRO A 66 7.39 1.76 -2.26
N VAL A 67 6.73 0.68 -2.70
CA VAL A 67 6.93 -0.69 -2.22
C VAL A 67 7.78 -1.52 -3.19
N CYS A 68 7.41 -1.57 -4.47
CA CYS A 68 8.09 -2.44 -5.45
C CYS A 68 8.98 -1.70 -6.44
N ASN A 69 9.14 -0.37 -6.27
CA ASN A 69 9.93 0.52 -7.12
C ASN A 69 9.56 0.44 -8.61
N ARG A 70 8.32 0.07 -8.94
CA ARG A 70 7.82 0.19 -10.32
C ARG A 70 7.80 1.67 -10.69
N GLU A 71 8.52 2.01 -11.74
CA GLU A 71 8.59 3.36 -12.27
C GLU A 71 7.39 3.70 -13.15
N GLY A 72 7.17 5.01 -13.34
CA GLY A 72 6.26 5.53 -14.37
C GLY A 72 4.78 5.33 -14.07
N LEU A 73 4.40 5.31 -12.80
CA LEU A 73 3.00 5.40 -12.38
C LEU A 73 2.52 6.84 -12.52
N TYR A 74 1.30 7.04 -12.99
CA TYR A 74 0.69 8.36 -13.19
C TYR A 74 -0.23 8.72 -12.02
N LYS A 75 -0.51 10.02 -11.85
CA LYS A 75 -1.47 10.51 -10.84
C LYS A 75 -2.86 9.84 -10.92
N SER A 76 -3.26 9.40 -12.11
CA SER A 76 -4.50 8.64 -12.34
C SER A 76 -4.46 7.19 -11.82
N ASP A 77 -3.27 6.64 -11.56
CA ASP A 77 -3.12 5.28 -11.02
C ASP A 77 -3.33 5.31 -9.50
N PHE A 78 -4.54 4.95 -9.04
CA PHE A 78 -4.81 4.85 -7.59
C PHE A 78 -4.09 3.69 -6.90
N TYR A 79 -3.63 2.70 -7.68
CA TYR A 79 -2.94 1.52 -7.19
C TYR A 79 -1.75 1.19 -8.09
N CYS A 80 -0.68 0.66 -7.50
CA CYS A 80 0.41 0.09 -8.30
C CYS A 80 -0.07 -1.19 -8.98
N ASN A 81 -0.23 -1.13 -10.29
CA ASN A 81 -0.55 -2.27 -11.17
C ASN A 81 0.49 -3.42 -11.20
N LYS A 82 1.60 -3.34 -10.44
CA LYS A 82 2.52 -4.48 -10.23
C LYS A 82 2.34 -5.17 -8.88
N CYS A 83 2.15 -4.42 -7.79
CA CYS A 83 2.12 -5.01 -6.45
C CYS A 83 0.80 -4.81 -5.68
N GLY A 84 -0.12 -3.99 -6.19
CA GLY A 84 -1.42 -3.71 -5.59
C GLY A 84 -1.41 -2.66 -4.46
N GLN A 85 -0.27 -2.00 -4.19
CA GLN A 85 -0.18 -0.93 -3.19
C GLN A 85 -1.06 0.26 -3.59
N LYS A 86 -1.96 0.70 -2.71
CA LYS A 86 -2.74 1.94 -2.86
C LYS A 86 -1.81 3.15 -2.77
N LEU A 87 -1.98 4.09 -3.68
CA LEU A 87 -1.10 5.24 -3.86
C LEU A 87 -1.81 6.51 -3.37
N ASP A 88 -1.04 7.34 -2.67
CA ASP A 88 -1.48 8.66 -2.21
C ASP A 88 -0.78 9.75 -3.05
N TRP A 89 -1.54 10.37 -3.95
CA TRP A 89 -1.05 11.42 -4.84
C TRP A 89 -1.35 12.83 -4.34
N ASP A 90 -2.12 12.97 -3.26
CA ASP A 90 -2.62 14.27 -2.78
C ASP A 90 -1.68 14.90 -1.76
N PHE A 91 -0.54 14.25 -1.48
CA PHE A 91 0.51 14.80 -0.63
C PHE A 91 1.30 15.91 -1.35
N MET A 92 0.66 17.07 -1.53
CA MET A 92 1.32 18.34 -1.78
C MET A 92 1.88 18.86 -0.45
N GLY A 93 3.20 18.74 -0.28
CA GLY A 93 3.96 19.46 0.72
C GLY A 93 4.70 20.59 0.04
#